data_AF-A0A2Z5JX22-F1
#
_entry.id   AF-A0A2Z5JX22-F1
#
_cell.length_a   1.000
_cell.length_b   1.000
_cell.length_c   1.000
_cell.angle_alpha   90.00
_cell.angle_beta   90.00
_cell.angle_gamma   90.00
#
_symmetry.space_group_name_H-M   'P 1'
#
loop_
_entity.id
_entity.type
_entity.pdbx_description
1 polymer ?
#
loop_
_entity_poly.entity_id
_entity_poly.type
_entity_poly.pdbx_seq_one_letter_code
_entity_poly.pdbx_strand_id
1 'polypeptide(L)'
;MINGVLWRLRTGAPWRDLPERYGPWQTVYERFARWEADGTWARLLEQVHVRDDSVGAVEWTVSVDSTISRAHQHAAGARKKGRRRGTNWKIRHARRLARRWAGPAAG
;
A
#
# COMPACT_ATOMS: atom_id res chain seq x y z
N MET A 1 -28.70 -3.54 -7.69
CA MET A 1 -27.29 -3.89 -7.40
C MET A 1 -26.28 -2.87 -7.94
N ILE A 2 -25.89 -2.86 -9.23
CA ILE A 2 -24.87 -1.91 -9.75
C ILE A 2 -25.29 -0.44 -9.60
N ASN A 3 -26.56 -0.12 -9.88
CA ASN A 3 -27.11 1.22 -9.65
C ASN A 3 -26.95 1.70 -8.19
N GLY A 4 -26.94 0.77 -7.22
CA GLY A 4 -26.68 1.09 -5.82
C GLY A 4 -25.21 1.44 -5.56
N VAL A 5 -24.28 0.73 -6.19
CA VAL A 5 -22.86 1.08 -6.15
C VAL A 5 -22.63 2.46 -6.76
N LEU A 6 -23.17 2.72 -7.95
CA LEU A 6 -23.03 4.01 -8.63
C LEU A 6 -23.63 5.17 -7.81
N TRP A 7 -24.79 4.94 -7.17
CA TRP A 7 -25.37 5.93 -6.28
C TRP A 7 -24.46 6.24 -5.09
N ARG A 8 -23.86 5.21 -4.46
CA ARG A 8 -22.92 5.40 -3.34
C ARG A 8 -21.67 6.14 -3.79
N LEU A 9 -21.08 5.78 -4.94
CA LEU A 9 -19.88 6.44 -5.45
C LEU A 9 -20.14 7.91 -5.78
N ARG A 10 -21.31 8.24 -6.35
CA ARG A 10 -21.69 9.63 -6.67
C ARG A 10 -21.96 10.48 -5.42
N THR A 11 -22.52 9.90 -4.37
CA THR A 11 -22.98 10.64 -3.18
C THR A 11 -21.98 10.65 -2.03
N GLY A 12 -21.08 9.66 -1.97
CA GLY A 12 -20.18 9.45 -0.84
C GLY A 12 -20.87 8.99 0.44
N ALA A 13 -22.19 8.76 0.41
CA ALA A 13 -22.96 8.41 1.59
C ALA A 13 -22.50 7.07 2.20
N PRO A 14 -22.68 6.88 3.52
CA PRO A 14 -22.47 5.59 4.17
C PRO A 14 -23.28 4.48 3.48
N TRP A 15 -22.72 3.27 3.41
CA TRP A 15 -23.41 2.12 2.80
C TRP A 15 -24.76 1.83 3.45
N ARG A 16 -24.88 2.06 4.77
CA ARG A 16 -26.12 1.86 5.53
C ARG A 16 -27.26 2.79 5.10
N ASP A 17 -26.93 3.90 4.46
CA ASP A 17 -27.91 4.90 4.01
C ASP A 17 -28.33 4.66 2.56
N LEU A 18 -27.97 3.50 1.98
CA LEU A 18 -28.36 3.14 0.63
C LEU A 18 -29.89 3.10 0.51
N PRO A 19 -30.49 3.82 -0.46
CA PRO A 19 -31.93 3.79 -0.65
C PRO A 19 -32.44 2.39 -0.97
N GLU A 20 -33.54 2.00 -0.34
CA GLU A 20 -34.13 0.66 -0.43
C GLU A 20 -34.43 0.21 -1.85
N ARG A 21 -34.75 1.14 -2.76
CA ARG A 21 -34.94 0.89 -4.20
C ARG A 21 -33.75 0.20 -4.88
N TYR A 22 -32.55 0.26 -4.30
CA TYR A 22 -31.35 -0.39 -4.83
C TYR A 22 -31.11 -1.81 -4.28
N GLY A 23 -31.93 -2.23 -3.31
CA GLY A 23 -31.84 -3.49 -2.58
C GLY A 23 -31.05 -3.39 -1.29
N PRO A 24 -30.86 -4.51 -0.58
CA PRO A 24 -30.12 -4.57 0.68
C PRO A 24 -28.69 -4.08 0.51
N TRP A 25 -28.26 -3.16 1.37
CA TRP A 25 -26.94 -2.54 1.26
C TRP A 25 -25.79 -3.55 1.40
N GLN A 26 -25.98 -4.63 2.18
CA GLN A 26 -24.99 -5.68 2.34
C GLN A 26 -24.69 -6.36 1.01
N THR A 27 -25.72 -6.72 0.25
CA THR A 27 -25.58 -7.37 -1.06
C THR A 27 -24.87 -6.45 -2.07
N VAL A 28 -25.18 -5.16 -2.02
CA VAL A 28 -24.53 -4.17 -2.89
C VAL A 28 -23.06 -3.99 -2.50
N TYR A 29 -22.76 -3.92 -1.21
CA TYR A 29 -21.40 -3.83 -0.68
C TYR A 29 -20.58 -5.08 -0.99
N GLU A 30 -21.12 -6.28 -0.76
CA GLU A 30 -20.44 -7.54 -1.06
C GLU A 30 -20.08 -7.68 -2.53
N ARG A 31 -20.98 -7.25 -3.42
CA ARG A 31 -20.69 -7.18 -4.85
C ARG A 31 -19.55 -6.21 -5.12
N PHE A 32 -19.64 -5.00 -4.57
CA PHE A 32 -18.62 -3.97 -4.74
C PHE A 32 -17.25 -4.49 -4.29
N ALA A 33 -17.16 -5.03 -3.08
CA ALA A 33 -15.93 -5.56 -2.49
C ALA A 33 -15.34 -6.72 -3.30
N ARG A 34 -16.19 -7.64 -3.79
CA ARG A 34 -15.73 -8.74 -4.64
C ARG A 34 -15.09 -8.23 -5.93
N TRP A 35 -15.75 -7.29 -6.59
CA TRP A 35 -15.29 -6.71 -7.86
C TRP A 35 -14.11 -5.76 -7.72
N GLU A 36 -13.91 -5.20 -6.52
CA GLU A 36 -12.73 -4.43 -6.19
C GLU A 36 -11.54 -5.39 -6.02
N ALA A 37 -11.72 -6.46 -5.24
CA ALA A 37 -10.68 -7.46 -5.01
C ALA A 37 -10.24 -8.22 -6.28
N ASP A 38 -11.17 -8.51 -7.20
CA ASP A 38 -10.86 -9.23 -8.45
C ASP A 38 -10.48 -8.31 -9.64
N GLY A 39 -10.47 -6.99 -9.40
CA GLY A 39 -10.10 -5.97 -10.38
C GLY A 39 -11.16 -5.68 -11.45
N THR A 40 -12.38 -6.21 -11.33
CA THR A 40 -13.46 -5.94 -12.29
C THR A 40 -13.78 -4.46 -12.41
N TRP A 41 -13.76 -3.69 -11.31
CA TRP A 41 -13.98 -2.24 -11.40
C TRP A 41 -12.92 -1.51 -12.22
N ALA A 42 -11.65 -1.89 -12.06
CA ALA A 42 -10.56 -1.29 -12.83
C ALA A 42 -10.69 -1.59 -14.33
N ARG A 43 -11.01 -2.84 -14.68
CA ARG A 43 -11.25 -3.23 -16.08
C ARG A 43 -12.45 -2.50 -16.68
N LEU A 44 -13.56 -2.38 -15.94
CA LEU A 44 -14.74 -1.65 -16.40
C LEU A 44 -14.41 -0.17 -16.66
N LEU A 45 -13.67 0.46 -15.75
CA LEU A 45 -13.25 1.85 -15.89
C LEU A 45 -12.36 2.04 -17.13
N GLU A 46 -11.38 1.16 -17.33
CA GLU A 46 -10.52 1.18 -18.51
C GLU A 46 -11.31 1.08 -19.82
N GLN A 47 -12.27 0.16 -19.89
CA GLN A 47 -13.11 -0.02 -21.09
C GLN A 47 -13.98 1.21 -21.38
N VAL A 48 -14.51 1.86 -20.34
CA VAL A 48 -15.29 3.10 -20.50
C VAL A 48 -14.40 4.23 -21.00
N HIS A 49 -13.19 4.41 -20.44
CA HIS A 49 -12.24 5.41 -20.91
C HIS A 49 -11.84 5.21 -22.37
N VAL A 50 -11.53 3.96 -22.78
CA VAL A 50 -11.19 3.65 -24.18
C VAL A 50 -12.34 4.01 -25.13
N ARG A 51 -13.58 3.73 -24.74
CA ARG A 51 -14.74 4.07 -25.55
C ARG A 51 -14.92 5.58 -25.66
N ASP A 52 -14.84 6.32 -24.57
CA ASP A 52 -15.03 7.77 -24.58
C ASP A 52 -13.90 8.49 -25.35
N ASP A 53 -12.67 7.97 -25.26
CA ASP A 53 -11.51 8.45 -26.03
C ASP A 53 -11.74 8.25 -27.54
N SER A 54 -12.30 7.11 -27.93
CA SER A 54 -12.61 6.80 -29.33
C SER A 54 -13.68 7.69 -29.96
N VAL A 55 -14.51 8.35 -29.16
CA VAL A 55 -15.56 9.29 -29.62
C VAL A 55 -15.20 10.76 -29.34
N GLY A 56 -13.98 11.04 -28.86
CA GLY A 56 -13.49 12.39 -28.57
C GLY A 56 -14.22 13.09 -27.42
N ALA A 57 -14.87 12.34 -26.52
CA ALA A 57 -15.67 12.89 -25.43
C ALA A 57 -14.89 13.00 -24.10
N VAL A 58 -13.62 12.58 -24.05
CA VAL A 58 -12.81 12.65 -22.83
C VAL A 58 -12.08 14.00 -22.75
N GLU A 59 -12.66 14.94 -21.99
CA GLU A 59 -11.87 15.98 -21.34
C GLU A 59 -11.26 15.39 -20.07
N TRP A 60 -9.95 15.14 -20.06
CA TRP A 60 -9.23 14.57 -18.91
C TRP A 60 -9.19 15.57 -17.74
N THR A 61 -10.29 15.66 -16.99
CA THR A 61 -10.38 16.43 -15.75
C THR A 61 -9.80 15.60 -14.62
N VAL A 62 -8.50 15.75 -14.36
CA VAL A 62 -7.81 15.09 -13.25
C VAL A 62 -8.07 15.86 -11.96
N SER A 63 -8.84 15.28 -11.03
CA SER A 63 -9.00 15.81 -9.68
C SER A 63 -7.90 15.27 -8.77
N VAL A 64 -7.07 16.16 -8.22
CA VAL A 64 -6.04 15.83 -7.22
C VAL A 64 -6.50 16.32 -5.85
N ASP A 65 -6.74 15.40 -4.91
CA ASP A 65 -6.94 15.75 -3.50
C ASP A 65 -5.65 15.57 -2.70
N SER A 66 -5.42 16.46 -1.73
CA SER A 66 -4.31 16.38 -0.78
C SER A 66 -4.88 16.36 0.63
N THR A 67 -4.42 15.42 1.47
CA THR A 67 -4.78 15.35 2.88
C THR A 67 -3.55 15.57 3.76
N ILE A 68 -3.60 16.55 4.67
CA ILE A 68 -2.54 16.83 5.65
C ILE A 68 -2.97 16.28 7.01
N SER A 69 -2.35 15.19 7.46
CA SER A 69 -2.54 14.63 8.82
C SER A 69 -1.39 15.03 9.73
N ARG A 70 -1.65 15.85 10.76
CA ARG A 70 -0.64 16.18 11.77
C ARG A 70 -0.33 14.96 12.64
N ALA A 71 0.95 14.60 12.70
CA ALA A 71 1.40 13.57 13.63
C ALA A 71 1.40 14.09 15.08
N HIS A 72 1.06 13.24 16.04
CA HIS A 72 1.20 13.55 17.46
C HIS A 72 2.67 13.82 17.79
N GLN A 73 2.95 14.70 18.75
CA GLN A 73 4.32 15.04 19.18
C GLN A 73 5.17 13.84 19.64
N HIS A 74 4.52 12.72 19.99
CA HIS A 74 5.17 11.46 20.37
C HIS A 74 5.23 10.41 19.23
N ALA A 75 4.88 10.78 18.00
CA ALA A 75 4.94 9.90 16.83
C ALA A 75 6.38 9.66 16.32
N ALA A 76 7.37 10.37 16.86
CA ALA A 76 8.78 10.05 16.65
C ALA A 76 9.08 8.70 17.32
N GLY A 77 8.91 7.62 16.55
CA GLY A 77 9.10 6.24 17.04
C GLY A 77 10.47 5.99 17.67
N ALA A 78 10.59 4.88 18.39
CA ALA A 78 11.80 4.49 19.10
C ALA A 78 13.02 4.35 18.16
N ARG A 79 14.19 4.80 18.65
CA ARG A 79 15.47 4.71 17.93
C ARG A 79 15.76 3.25 17.54
N LYS A 80 15.79 2.95 16.24
CA LYS A 80 16.20 1.62 15.76
C LYS A 80 17.65 1.37 16.19
N LYS A 81 17.86 0.38 17.06
CA LYS A 81 19.20 -0.12 17.39
C LYS A 81 19.75 -0.71 16.09
N GLY A 82 20.72 -0.02 15.46
CA GLY A 82 21.36 -0.49 14.24
C GLY A 82 21.80 -1.95 14.39
N ARG A 83 21.80 -2.72 13.29
CA ARG A 83 22.27 -4.12 13.29
C ARG A 83 23.56 -4.20 14.10
N ARG A 84 23.55 -4.95 15.20
CA ARG A 84 24.78 -5.24 15.95
C ARG A 84 25.77 -5.79 14.93
N ARG A 85 26.86 -5.05 14.70
CA ARG A 85 27.95 -5.47 13.82
C ARG A 85 28.45 -6.79 14.39
N GLY A 86 28.06 -7.90 13.77
CA GLY A 86 28.40 -9.23 14.24
C GLY A 86 29.90 -9.30 14.37
N THR A 87 30.41 -9.45 15.60
CA THR A 87 31.82 -9.73 15.81
C THR A 87 32.08 -11.10 15.22
N ASN A 88 32.61 -11.14 13.99
CA ASN A 88 32.92 -12.40 13.32
C ASN A 88 34.04 -13.10 14.12
N TRP A 89 33.63 -13.98 15.02
CA TRP A 89 34.53 -14.68 15.93
C TRP A 89 35.58 -15.50 15.16
N LYS A 90 35.26 -15.94 13.94
CA LYS A 90 36.18 -16.65 13.05
C LYS A 90 37.39 -15.78 12.68
N ILE A 91 37.20 -14.48 12.43
CA ILE A 91 38.30 -13.53 12.17
C ILE A 91 39.16 -13.32 13.43
N ARG A 92 38.53 -13.22 14.61
CA ARG A 92 39.27 -13.09 15.87
C ARG A 92 40.08 -14.34 16.20
N HIS A 93 39.54 -15.53 15.93
CA HIS A 93 40.23 -16.79 16.15
C HIS A 93 41.42 -16.96 15.22
N ALA A 94 41.25 -16.65 13.93
CA ALA A 94 42.34 -16.65 12.95
C ALA A 94 43.47 -15.67 13.33
N ARG A 95 43.13 -14.45 13.79
CA ARG A 95 44.12 -13.46 14.27
C ARG A 95 44.84 -13.88 15.55
N ARG A 96 44.20 -14.69 16.41
CA ARG A 96 44.82 -15.21 17.64
C ARG A 96 45.82 -16.33 17.29
N LEU A 97 45.49 -17.17 16.31
CA LEU A 97 46.38 -18.23 15.83
C LEU A 97 47.57 -17.66 15.05
N ALA A 98 47.35 -16.69 14.15
CA ALA A 98 48.44 -16.07 13.38
C ALA A 98 49.50 -15.39 14.27
N ARG A 99 49.09 -14.76 15.38
CA ARG A 99 50.03 -14.15 16.34
C ARG A 99 50.83 -15.16 17.16
N ARG A 100 50.42 -16.43 17.20
CA ARG A 100 51.16 -17.50 17.90
C ARG A 100 52.31 -18.06 17.07
N TRP A 101 52.34 -17.81 15.76
CA TRP A 101 53.35 -18.33 14.83
C TRP A 101 54.44 -17.31 14.44
N ALA A 102 54.30 -16.05 14.81
CA ALA A 102 55.38 -15.07 14.72
C ALA A 102 56.26 -15.15 15.97
N GLY A 103 57.15 -16.14 16.01
CA GLY A 103 58.24 -16.20 16.99
C GLY A 103 59.33 -15.16 16.67
N PRO A 104 60.12 -14.73 17.68
CA PRO A 104 61.13 -13.70 17.50
C PRO A 104 62.31 -14.25 16.68
N ALA A 105 62.67 -13.54 15.61
CA ALA A 105 63.96 -13.72 14.96
C ALA A 105 65.05 -13.18 15.91
N ALA A 106 65.71 -14.08 16.65
CA ALA A 106 67.04 -13.84 17.19
C ALA A 106 68.00 -13.76 15.98
N GLY A 107 68.89 -12.76 15.87
CA GLY A 107 70.00 -12.51 16.79
C GLY A 107 71.26 -12.84 16.02
#